data_AF-A0A4P5YCU5-F1
#
_entry.id   AF-A0A4P5YCU5-F1
#
_cell.length_a   1.000
_cell.length_b   1.000
_cell.length_c   1.000
_cell.angle_alpha   90.00
_cell.angle_beta   90.00
_cell.angle_gamma   90.00
#
_symmetry.space_group_name_H-M   'P 1'
#
loop_
_entity.id
_entity.type
_entity.pdbx_description
1 polymer ?
#
loop_
_entity_poly.entity_id
_entity_poly.type
_entity_poly.pdbx_seq_one_letter_code
_entity_poly.pdbx_strand_id
1 'polypeptide(L)'
;MAAISSNGVYTNWSAVKGKFSSLCYDGQSENVAFLTVLPPNAPSCTNDGNGNADATSPVLSASSYHVGGVHCLFFDGTVRFMSNNINTGNLGVAAALGGKSPYGVWGALGTRAGNEPVSAQ
;
A
#
# COMPACT_ATOMS: atom_id res chain seq x y z
N MET A 1 7.15 0.07 7.10
CA MET A 1 7.52 1.11 8.10
C MET A 1 6.93 0.80 9.46
N ALA A 2 7.69 0.35 10.45
CA ALA A 2 7.19 0.48 11.83
C ALA A 2 6.65 1.90 12.04
N ALA A 3 5.48 2.08 12.68
CA ALA A 3 4.82 3.37 12.79
C ALA A 3 5.86 4.44 13.17
N ILE A 4 6.22 5.27 12.19
CA ILE A 4 7.29 6.26 12.30
C ILE A 4 6.64 7.51 12.89
N SER A 5 6.05 7.43 14.08
CA SER A 5 5.59 8.65 14.75
C SER A 5 5.83 8.58 16.25
N SER A 6 6.60 9.56 16.73
CA SER A 6 6.65 9.94 18.14
C SER A 6 6.23 11.40 18.19
N ASN A 7 5.24 11.73 19.03
CA ASN A 7 4.72 13.10 19.15
C ASN A 7 4.25 13.73 17.83
N GLY A 8 3.74 12.93 16.89
CA GLY A 8 3.22 13.42 15.61
C GLY A 8 4.28 13.77 14.56
N VAL A 9 5.55 13.37 14.74
CA VAL A 9 6.63 13.62 13.78
C VAL A 9 7.36 12.32 13.41
N TYR A 10 7.76 12.20 12.13
CA TYR A 10 8.59 11.11 11.62
C TYR A 10 9.99 11.11 12.27
N THR A 11 10.40 10.00 12.86
CA THR A 11 11.73 9.85 13.49
C THR A 11 12.85 9.68 12.46
N ASN A 12 14.02 10.24 12.76
CA ASN A 12 15.16 10.41 11.83
C ASN A 12 15.96 9.11 11.56
N TRP A 13 15.68 8.02 12.29
CA TRP A 13 16.29 6.72 12.06
C TRP A 13 15.31 5.61 12.43
N SER A 14 15.00 4.76 11.47
CA SER A 14 14.28 3.50 11.67
C SER A 14 14.90 2.47 10.77
N ALA A 15 15.11 1.24 11.25
CA ALA A 15 15.57 0.15 10.40
C ALA A 15 14.60 -0.03 9.21
N VAL A 16 15.07 0.33 8.01
CA VAL A 16 14.26 0.21 6.79
C VAL A 16 14.38 -1.22 6.30
N LYS A 17 13.32 -1.99 6.52
CA LYS A 17 13.23 -3.39 6.10
C LYS A 17 13.08 -3.55 4.58
N GLY A 18 12.65 -2.49 3.88
CA GLY A 18 12.48 -2.47 2.43
C GLY A 18 13.82 -2.47 1.70
N LYS A 19 14.22 -3.64 1.18
CA LYS A 19 15.42 -3.82 0.34
C LYS A 19 15.01 -3.81 -1.13
N PHE A 20 14.24 -2.79 -1.51
CA PHE A 20 13.79 -2.59 -2.88
C PHE A 20 15.00 -2.66 -3.82
N SER A 21 14.85 -3.40 -4.93
CA SER A 21 15.87 -3.67 -5.95
C SER A 21 16.90 -4.78 -5.67
N SER A 22 17.39 -5.02 -4.45
CA SER A 22 18.48 -6.00 -4.24
C SER A 22 18.01 -7.40 -3.88
N LEU A 23 16.80 -7.55 -3.32
CA LEU A 23 16.24 -8.82 -2.88
C LEU A 23 14.81 -9.08 -3.41
N CYS A 24 14.55 -8.73 -4.67
CA CYS A 24 13.23 -8.96 -5.28
C CYS A 24 12.87 -10.45 -5.43
N TYR A 25 13.83 -11.36 -5.33
CA TYR A 25 13.61 -12.81 -5.41
C TYR A 25 13.29 -13.47 -4.06
N ASP A 26 13.43 -12.74 -2.95
CA ASP A 26 13.22 -13.25 -1.58
C ASP A 26 11.73 -13.44 -1.24
N GLY A 27 10.84 -12.75 -1.98
CA GLY A 27 9.38 -12.89 -1.80
C GLY A 27 8.82 -12.22 -0.54
N GLN A 28 9.68 -11.65 0.33
CA GLN A 28 9.23 -10.85 1.46
C GLN A 28 8.33 -9.71 0.97
N SER A 29 7.17 -9.55 1.60
CA SER A 29 6.17 -8.56 1.15
C SER A 29 6.73 -7.14 1.13
N GLU A 30 7.64 -6.83 2.06
CA GLU A 30 8.33 -5.54 2.17
C GLU A 30 9.25 -5.22 0.98
N ASN A 31 9.63 -6.22 0.20
CA ASN A 31 10.50 -6.07 -0.96
C ASN A 31 9.71 -6.05 -2.28
N VAL A 32 8.61 -6.81 -2.38
CA VAL A 32 7.93 -7.06 -3.66
C VAL A 32 6.44 -6.73 -3.70
N ALA A 33 5.82 -6.42 -2.55
CA ALA A 33 4.38 -6.27 -2.47
C ALA A 33 3.95 -4.88 -2.02
N PHE A 34 2.69 -4.59 -2.30
CA PHE A 34 1.94 -3.45 -1.77
C PHE A 34 0.49 -3.88 -1.53
N LEU A 35 -0.25 -3.05 -0.81
CA LEU A 35 -1.67 -3.24 -0.53
C LEU A 35 -2.44 -2.03 -1.05
N THR A 36 -3.64 -2.28 -1.58
CA THR A 36 -4.55 -1.23 -2.02
C THR A 36 -5.41 -0.68 -0.86
N VAL A 37 -4.76 -0.40 0.28
CA VAL A 37 -5.41 0.13 1.49
C VAL A 37 -5.11 1.62 1.62
N LEU A 38 -3.82 1.94 1.78
CA LEU A 38 -3.35 3.32 1.86
C LEU A 38 -3.19 3.92 0.46
N PRO A 39 -3.35 5.24 0.29
CA PRO A 39 -3.21 5.86 -1.02
C PRO A 39 -1.79 5.68 -1.58
N PRO A 40 -1.59 5.85 -2.90
CA PRO A 40 -0.27 5.89 -3.50
C PRO A 40 0.65 6.92 -2.82
N ASN A 41 1.93 6.56 -2.68
CA ASN A 41 2.99 7.29 -1.98
C ASN A 41 2.67 7.61 -0.50
N ALA A 42 1.67 6.94 0.08
CA ALA A 42 1.40 7.06 1.50
C ALA A 42 2.52 6.41 2.33
N PRO A 43 2.62 6.76 3.61
CA PRO A 43 3.53 6.09 4.54
C PRO A 43 3.19 4.57 4.66
N SER A 44 4.13 3.67 4.34
CA SER A 44 3.93 2.20 4.38
C SER A 44 4.32 1.59 5.70
N CYS A 45 3.49 0.91 6.51
CA CYS A 45 3.83 0.37 7.84
C CYS A 45 4.12 -1.14 8.06
N THR A 46 4.72 -1.55 9.20
CA THR A 46 4.93 -2.96 9.62
C THR A 46 5.01 -3.08 11.15
N ASN A 47 4.71 -4.24 11.72
CA ASN A 47 4.70 -4.49 13.17
C ASN A 47 6.05 -4.99 13.74
N ASP A 48 7.09 -5.15 12.91
CA ASP A 48 8.37 -5.73 13.29
C ASP A 48 9.59 -4.93 12.75
N GLY A 49 10.72 -5.02 13.45
CA GLY A 49 11.99 -4.35 13.12
C GLY A 49 13.13 -5.29 12.73
N ASN A 50 12.92 -6.61 12.72
CA ASN A 50 13.95 -7.56 12.31
C ASN A 50 14.17 -7.52 10.79
N GLY A 51 15.33 -7.01 10.36
CA GLY A 51 15.71 -6.88 8.94
C GLY A 51 15.99 -8.19 8.19
N ASN A 52 15.93 -9.34 8.88
CA ASN A 52 16.22 -10.68 8.35
C ASN A 52 15.02 -11.64 8.44
N ALA A 53 13.87 -11.21 8.95
CA ALA A 53 12.66 -12.02 9.05
C ALA A 53 11.54 -11.40 8.20
N ASP A 54 10.44 -12.12 7.98
CA ASP A 54 9.25 -11.57 7.30
C ASP A 54 8.36 -10.80 8.27
N ALA A 55 7.72 -9.71 7.83
CA ALA A 55 6.71 -9.04 8.64
C ALA A 55 5.43 -9.86 8.69
N THR A 56 4.91 -10.07 9.90
CA THR A 56 3.63 -10.76 10.09
C THR A 56 2.44 -9.88 9.71
N SER A 57 2.54 -8.55 9.87
CA SER A 57 1.43 -7.63 9.60
C SER A 57 1.93 -6.31 9.00
N PRO A 58 2.31 -6.31 7.71
CA PRO A 58 2.71 -5.11 7.00
C PRO A 58 1.50 -4.37 6.39
N VAL A 59 1.53 -3.05 6.37
CA VAL A 59 0.59 -2.18 5.64
C VAL A 59 1.35 -1.36 4.60
N LEU A 60 1.60 -1.95 3.44
CA LEU A 60 2.51 -1.37 2.44
C LEU A 60 1.71 -0.56 1.42
N SER A 61 2.04 0.72 1.20
CA SER A 61 1.48 1.51 0.11
C SER A 61 2.23 1.22 -1.21
N ALA A 62 1.54 1.44 -2.33
CA ALA A 62 2.22 1.58 -3.61
C ALA A 62 3.07 2.85 -3.57
N SER A 63 4.35 2.77 -3.96
CA SER A 63 5.26 3.92 -3.88
C SER A 63 6.03 4.13 -5.19
N SER A 64 6.26 5.40 -5.50
CA SER A 64 7.04 5.87 -6.64
C SER A 64 7.62 7.26 -6.33
N TYR A 65 8.72 7.61 -6.98
CA TYR A 65 9.29 8.95 -6.93
C TYR A 65 8.56 9.97 -7.83
N HIS A 66 7.54 9.54 -8.58
CA HIS A 66 6.71 10.46 -9.35
C HIS A 66 5.84 11.33 -8.45
N VAL A 67 5.75 12.62 -8.81
CA VAL A 67 4.90 13.57 -8.10
C VAL A 67 3.44 13.20 -8.32
N GLY A 68 2.69 13.07 -7.23
CA GLY A 68 1.23 12.97 -7.25
C GLY A 68 0.64 11.61 -7.60
N GLY A 69 1.45 10.57 -7.87
CA GLY A 69 0.91 9.25 -8.17
C GLY A 69 1.93 8.13 -8.41
N VAL A 70 1.40 6.98 -8.81
CA VAL A 70 2.13 5.79 -9.24
C VAL A 70 1.57 5.30 -10.58
N HIS A 71 2.38 4.65 -11.41
CA HIS A 71 1.87 3.90 -12.57
C HIS A 71 1.50 2.49 -12.13
N CYS A 72 0.26 2.07 -12.39
CA CYS A 72 -0.24 0.73 -12.12
C CYS A 72 -0.53 -0.02 -13.42
N LEU A 73 -0.04 -1.25 -13.51
CA LEU A 73 -0.41 -2.22 -14.54
C LEU A 73 -1.69 -2.95 -14.11
N PHE A 74 -2.68 -2.97 -14.98
CA PHE A 74 -3.93 -3.71 -14.82
C PHE A 74 -3.84 -5.07 -15.51
N PHE A 75 -4.73 -5.99 -15.13
CA PHE A 75 -4.75 -7.36 -15.65
C PHE A 75 -5.09 -7.44 -17.14
N ASP A 76 -5.70 -6.38 -17.70
CA ASP A 76 -5.96 -6.22 -19.13
C ASP A 76 -4.71 -5.75 -19.93
N GLY A 77 -3.57 -5.57 -19.26
CA GLY A 77 -2.32 -5.10 -19.86
C GLY A 77 -2.22 -3.58 -19.97
N THR A 78 -3.25 -2.82 -19.54
CA THR A 78 -3.20 -1.35 -19.57
C THR A 78 -2.40 -0.82 -18.40
N VAL A 79 -1.64 0.26 -18.63
CA VAL A 79 -0.95 1.01 -17.58
C VAL A 79 -1.67 2.33 -17.37
N ARG A 80 -2.06 2.64 -16.13
CA ARG A 80 -2.71 3.92 -15.80
C ARG A 80 -1.99 4.60 -14.64
N PHE A 81 -2.00 5.92 -14.67
CA PHE A 81 -1.50 6.73 -13.58
C PHE A 81 -2.56 6.83 -12.48
N MET A 82 -2.23 6.37 -11.28
CA MET A 82 -3.10 6.39 -10.12
C MET A 82 -2.65 7.51 -9.18
N SER A 83 -3.54 8.47 -8.94
CA SER A 83 -3.24 9.63 -8.09
C SER A 83 -3.17 9.26 -6.61
N ASN A 84 -2.29 9.93 -5.86
CA ASN A 84 -2.25 9.89 -4.39
C ASN A 84 -3.59 10.33 -3.75
N ASN A 85 -4.41 11.08 -4.48
CA ASN A 85 -5.69 11.58 -3.99
C ASN A 85 -6.87 10.65 -4.33
N ILE A 86 -6.59 9.43 -4.78
CA ILE A 86 -7.61 8.42 -5.04
C ILE A 86 -8.44 8.14 -3.78
N ASN A 87 -9.74 7.89 -3.95
CA ASN A 87 -10.62 7.56 -2.83
C ASN A 87 -10.18 6.25 -2.15
N THR A 88 -9.74 6.35 -0.90
CA THR A 88 -9.35 5.22 -0.04
C THR A 88 -10.37 4.92 1.05
N GLY A 89 -11.61 5.40 0.90
CA GLY A 89 -12.71 5.16 1.84
C GLY A 89 -12.37 5.50 3.29
N ASN A 90 -12.70 4.59 4.21
CA ASN A 90 -12.44 4.75 5.65
C ASN A 90 -11.21 3.92 6.06
N LEU A 91 -10.11 4.60 6.39
CA LEU A 91 -8.87 3.95 6.83
C LEU A 91 -8.89 3.51 8.31
N GLY A 92 -9.91 3.91 9.08
CA GLY A 92 -10.06 3.59 10.50
C GLY A 92 -10.84 2.31 10.79
N VAL A 93 -11.23 1.55 9.76
CA VAL A 93 -11.97 0.29 9.92
C VAL A 93 -11.10 -0.91 9.56
N ALA A 94 -11.38 -2.04 10.20
CA ALA A 94 -10.73 -3.31 9.87
C ALA A 94 -11.09 -3.77 8.46
N ALA A 95 -10.20 -4.55 7.84
CA ALA A 95 -10.49 -5.21 6.58
C ALA A 95 -11.67 -6.16 6.76
N ALA A 96 -12.64 -6.09 5.85
CA ALA A 96 -13.80 -6.98 5.83
C ALA A 96 -13.67 -7.99 4.68
N LEU A 97 -14.12 -9.22 4.93
CA LEU A 97 -14.24 -10.26 3.91
C LEU A 97 -15.64 -10.21 3.30
N GLY A 98 -15.69 -10.11 1.96
CA GLY A 98 -16.95 -10.01 1.23
C GLY A 98 -17.58 -8.62 1.26
N GLY A 99 -18.44 -8.34 0.26
CA GLY A 99 -19.08 -7.04 0.10
C GLY A 99 -18.19 -5.97 -0.55
N LYS A 100 -18.63 -4.71 -0.49
CA LYS A 100 -17.92 -3.56 -1.06
C LYS A 100 -16.70 -3.22 -0.20
N SER A 101 -15.57 -2.93 -0.84
CA SER A 101 -14.34 -2.58 -0.13
C SER A 101 -14.54 -1.33 0.75
N PRO A 102 -14.15 -1.36 2.05
CA PRO A 102 -14.18 -0.18 2.90
C PRO A 102 -13.13 0.85 2.51
N TYR A 103 -12.12 0.45 1.73
CA TYR A 103 -11.01 1.29 1.29
C TYR A 103 -11.29 1.96 -0.07
N GLY A 104 -12.56 2.18 -0.37
CA GLY A 104 -12.98 3.00 -1.50
C GLY A 104 -12.67 2.39 -2.87
N VAL A 105 -12.49 3.29 -3.84
CA VAL A 105 -12.12 2.95 -5.22
C VAL A 105 -10.79 2.20 -5.24
N TRP A 106 -9.81 2.68 -4.49
CA TRP A 106 -8.48 2.07 -4.44
C TRP A 106 -8.55 0.62 -3.95
N GLY A 107 -9.25 0.39 -2.83
CA GLY A 107 -9.46 -0.96 -2.29
C GLY A 107 -10.22 -1.89 -3.22
N ALA A 108 -11.23 -1.38 -3.93
CA ALA A 108 -12.00 -2.17 -4.88
C ALA A 108 -11.13 -2.67 -6.05
N LEU A 109 -10.22 -1.83 -6.57
CA LEU A 109 -9.31 -2.19 -7.66
C LEU A 109 -8.36 -3.36 -7.32
N GLY A 110 -8.01 -3.53 -6.05
CA GLY A 110 -7.10 -4.59 -5.62
C GLY A 110 -7.74 -5.97 -5.48
N THR A 111 -9.04 -6.12 -5.69
CA THR A 111 -9.75 -7.39 -5.48
C THR A 111 -10.65 -7.73 -6.66
N ARG A 112 -10.52 -8.96 -7.21
CA ARG A 112 -11.39 -9.45 -8.29
C ARG A 112 -12.90 -9.36 -7.98
N ALA A 113 -13.26 -9.51 -6.70
CA ALA A 113 -14.64 -9.43 -6.21
C ALA A 113 -15.08 -7.99 -5.87
N GLY A 114 -14.18 -7.00 -5.99
CA GLY A 114 -14.48 -5.60 -5.70
C GLY A 114 -15.43 -4.95 -6.72
N ASN A 115 -15.63 -5.60 -7.88
CA ASN A 115 -16.27 -5.05 -9.07
C ASN A 115 -15.62 -3.73 -9.53
N GLU A 116 -16.03 -3.23 -10.70
CA GLU A 116 -15.59 -1.90 -11.11
C GLU A 116 -16.16 -0.86 -10.14
N PRO A 117 -15.30 0.04 -9.62
CA PRO A 117 -15.77 1.08 -8.74
C PRO A 117 -16.75 1.98 -9.50
N VAL A 118 -18.02 1.96 -9.06
CA VAL A 118 -19.03 2.92 -9.53
C VAL A 118 -18.52 4.31 -9.15
N SER A 119 -18.14 5.10 -10.17
CA SER A 119 -17.55 6.42 -10.01
C SER A 119 -18.21 7.21 -8.89
N ALA A 120 -17.42 7.67 -7.91
CA ALA A 120 -17.76 8.90 -7.22
C ALA A 120 -17.39 10.01 -8.22
N GLN A 121 -18.40 10.51 -8.93
CA GLN A 121 -18.29 11.76 -9.68
C GLN A 121 -18.02 12.91 -8.72
#